data_AF-A0A948UA23-F1
#
_entry.id   AF-A0A948UA23-F1
#
_cell.length_a   1.000
_cell.length_b   1.000
_cell.length_c   1.000
_cell.angle_alpha   90.00
_cell.angle_beta   90.00
_cell.angle_gamma   90.00
#
_symmetry.space_group_name_H-M   'P 1'
#
loop_
_entity.id
_entity.type
_entity.pdbx_description
1 polymer ?
#
loop_
_entity_poly.entity_id
_entity_poly.type
_entity_poly.pdbx_seq_one_letter_code
_entity_poly.pdbx_strand_id
1 'polypeptide(L)'
;MLIIIDSNEYIFAFGPSKESNALHLEIVFQYEAKGLKPADAFIAAYTEWAGADCLVTENRHFLFRHADLPFKVLTAEKCLKLI
;
A
#
# COMPACT_ATOMS: atom_id res chain seq x y z
N MET A 1 -11.85 -4.72 7.87
CA MET A 1 -10.53 -4.10 7.85
C MET A 1 -9.65 -4.92 6.92
N LEU A 2 -9.08 -4.30 5.90
CA LEU A 2 -8.13 -4.91 4.98
C LEU A 2 -6.76 -4.27 5.17
N ILE A 3 -5.75 -5.10 5.44
CA ILE A 3 -4.37 -4.68 5.67
C ILE A 3 -3.51 -5.20 4.52
N ILE A 4 -2.68 -4.33 3.94
CA ILE A 4 -1.58 -4.74 3.06
C ILE A 4 -0.28 -4.73 3.84
N ILE A 5 0.53 -5.77 3.67
CA ILE A 5 1.89 -5.84 4.21
C ILE A 5 2.85 -5.98 3.04
N ASP A 6 3.83 -5.09 2.93
CA ASP A 6 4.94 -5.27 1.99
C ASP A 6 6.22 -5.67 2.72
N SER A 7 6.96 -6.61 2.13
CA SER A 7 8.24 -7.10 2.65
C SER A 7 9.38 -6.91 1.64
N ASN A 8 9.30 -5.90 0.77
CA ASN A 8 10.13 -5.68 -0.44
C ASN A 8 10.03 -6.77 -1.53
N GLU A 9 9.94 -8.04 -1.15
CA GLU A 9 9.86 -9.19 -2.08
C GLU A 9 8.43 -9.66 -2.32
N TYR A 10 7.59 -9.57 -1.29
CA TYR A 10 6.21 -10.02 -1.32
C TYR A 10 5.26 -8.93 -0.84
N ILE A 11 4.02 -9.03 -1.32
CA ILE A 11 2.90 -8.20 -0.87
C ILE A 11 1.79 -9.16 -0.42
N PHE A 12 1.35 -9.00 0.82
CA PHE A 12 0.29 -9.82 1.41
C PHE A 12 -0.92 -8.96 1.72
N ALA A 13 -2.12 -9.53 1.53
CA ALA A 13 -3.39 -8.91 1.88
C ALA A 13 -4.07 -9.75 2.98
N PHE A 14 -4.44 -9.10 4.09
CA PHE A 14 -5.10 -9.73 5.24
C PHE A 14 -6.43 -9.04 5.53
N GLY A 15 -7.52 -9.79 5.37
CA GLY A 15 -8.87 -9.32 5.65
C GLY A 15 -9.88 -9.82 4.61
N PRO A 16 -11.17 -9.48 4.76
CA PRO A 16 -12.16 -9.72 3.74
C PRO A 16 -11.80 -8.95 2.46
N SER A 17 -11.67 -9.65 1.34
CA SER A 17 -11.42 -9.04 0.04
C SER A 17 -12.72 -8.53 -0.58
N LYS A 18 -12.65 -7.40 -1.29
CA LYS A 18 -13.70 -7.01 -2.25
C LYS A 18 -13.54 -7.84 -3.53
N GLU A 19 -14.61 -7.96 -4.31
CA GLU A 19 -14.61 -8.72 -5.56
C GLU A 19 -13.42 -8.33 -6.48
N SER A 20 -12.82 -9.36 -7.08
CA SER A 20 -11.58 -9.24 -7.85
C SER A 20 -11.84 -8.63 -9.22
N ASN A 21 -11.50 -7.36 -9.40
CA ASN A 21 -11.31 -6.74 -10.71
C ASN A 21 -9.83 -6.72 -11.08
N ALA A 22 -9.45 -6.71 -12.36
CA ALA A 22 -8.02 -6.59 -12.68
C ALA A 22 -7.42 -5.29 -12.11
N LEU A 23 -6.19 -5.33 -11.61
CA LEU A 23 -5.44 -4.11 -11.28
C LEU A 23 -5.26 -3.30 -12.56
N HIS A 24 -5.74 -2.07 -12.56
CA HIS A 24 -5.59 -1.18 -13.70
C HIS A 24 -4.20 -0.54 -13.65
N LEU A 25 -3.35 -0.83 -14.64
CA LEU A 25 -1.98 -0.32 -14.72
C LEU A 25 -1.91 1.21 -14.71
N GLU A 26 -3.00 1.89 -15.12
CA GLU A 26 -3.13 3.34 -15.06
C GLU A 26 -2.87 3.90 -13.66
N ILE A 27 -3.34 3.22 -12.60
CA ILE A 27 -3.14 3.66 -11.21
C ILE A 27 -1.64 3.65 -10.86
N VAL A 28 -0.89 2.66 -11.36
CA VAL A 28 0.57 2.57 -11.16
C VAL A 28 1.26 3.80 -11.78
N PHE A 29 0.91 4.15 -13.02
CA PHE A 29 1.48 5.31 -13.69
C PHE A 29 1.13 6.64 -12.99
N GLN A 30 -0.04 6.75 -12.37
CA GLN A 30 -0.37 7.92 -11.55
C GLN A 30 0.58 8.07 -10.35
N TYR A 31 0.96 6.96 -9.70
CA TYR A 31 1.90 7.01 -8.59
C TYR A 31 3.35 7.26 -9.05
N GLU A 32 3.76 6.70 -10.18
CA GLU A 32 5.06 7.05 -10.78
C GLU A 32 5.15 8.54 -11.12
N ALA A 33 4.09 9.12 -11.70
CA ALA A 33 3.99 10.54 -11.99
C ALA A 33 4.03 11.42 -10.72
N LYS A 34 3.58 10.88 -9.57
CA LYS A 34 3.73 11.51 -8.23
C LYS A 34 5.14 11.36 -7.64
N GLY A 35 6.08 10.77 -8.37
CA GLY A 35 7.49 10.65 -8.00
C GLY A 35 7.85 9.39 -7.22
N LEU A 36 6.95 8.40 -7.14
CA LEU A 36 7.28 7.09 -6.58
C LEU A 36 8.15 6.31 -7.58
N LYS A 37 9.09 5.51 -7.06
CA LYS A 37 9.81 4.54 -7.89
C LYS A 37 8.82 3.48 -8.40
N PRO A 38 9.08 2.81 -9.52
CA PRO A 38 8.15 1.82 -10.09
C PRO A 38 7.65 0.77 -9.09
N ALA A 39 8.52 0.23 -8.23
CA ALA A 39 8.13 -0.73 -7.20
C ALA A 39 7.23 -0.11 -6.11
N ASP A 40 7.59 1.08 -5.62
CA ASP A 40 6.78 1.81 -4.64
C ASP A 40 5.42 2.22 -5.25
N ALA A 41 5.41 2.63 -6.52
CA ALA A 41 4.19 2.97 -7.24
C ALA A 41 3.25 1.77 -7.37
N PHE A 42 3.80 0.59 -7.65
CA PHE A 42 3.03 -0.65 -7.69
C PHE A 42 2.44 -0.99 -6.31
N ILE A 43 3.22 -0.90 -5.23
CA ILE A 43 2.72 -1.15 -3.86
C ILE A 43 1.58 -0.19 -3.52
N ALA A 44 1.75 1.11 -3.82
CA ALA A 44 0.73 2.12 -3.55
C ALA A 44 -0.55 1.87 -4.37
N ALA A 45 -0.41 1.62 -5.67
CA ALA A 45 -1.51 1.31 -6.56
C ALA A 45 -2.25 0.05 -6.14
N TYR A 46 -1.53 -1.01 -5.77
CA TYR A 46 -2.11 -2.25 -5.28
C TYR A 46 -2.88 -2.02 -3.97
N THR A 47 -2.32 -1.24 -3.04
CA THR A 47 -2.98 -0.94 -1.76
C THR A 47 -4.28 -0.16 -1.97
N GLU A 48 -4.27 0.84 -2.85
CA GLU A 48 -5.46 1.60 -3.22
C GLU A 48 -6.49 0.72 -3.94
N TRP A 49 -6.07 -0.02 -4.96
CA TRP A 49 -6.95 -0.91 -5.75
C TRP A 49 -7.60 -2.00 -4.88
N ALA A 50 -6.85 -2.57 -3.94
CA ALA A 50 -7.38 -3.55 -2.99
C ALA A 50 -8.43 -2.92 -2.05
N GLY A 51 -8.47 -1.59 -1.95
CA GLY A 51 -9.35 -0.86 -1.04
C GLY A 51 -8.93 -1.05 0.42
N ALA A 52 -7.61 -1.14 0.66
CA ALA A 52 -7.08 -1.40 1.99
C ALA A 52 -7.18 -0.17 2.89
N ASP A 53 -7.43 -0.42 4.18
CA ASP A 53 -7.48 0.63 5.19
C ASP A 53 -6.07 1.13 5.53
N CYS A 54 -5.08 0.24 5.47
CA CYS A 54 -3.68 0.57 5.71
C CYS A 54 -2.68 -0.30 4.94
N LEU A 55 -1.53 0.30 4.67
CA LEU A 55 -0.27 -0.33 4.31
C LEU A 55 0.62 -0.41 5.55
N VAL A 56 1.06 -1.63 5.89
CA VAL A 56 2.05 -1.90 6.93
C VAL A 56 3.40 -2.11 6.24
N THR A 57 4.34 -1.21 6.54
CA THR A 57 5.62 -1.12 5.83
C THR A 57 6.74 -0.58 6.71
N GLU A 58 7.96 -1.04 6.46
CA GLU A 58 9.20 -0.45 6.98
C GLU A 58 9.96 0.33 5.88
N ASN A 59 9.35 0.48 4.70
CA ASN A 59 9.95 1.23 3.59
C ASN A 59 9.90 2.73 3.89
N ARG A 60 11.09 3.30 4.13
CA ARG A 60 11.30 4.71 4.46
C ARG A 60 10.70 5.68 3.42
N HIS A 61 10.58 5.27 2.16
CA HIS A 61 9.95 6.12 1.15
C HIS A 61 8.48 6.40 1.48
N PHE A 62 7.72 5.39 1.87
CA PHE A 62 6.33 5.55 2.30
C PHE A 62 6.21 6.31 3.62
N LEU A 63 7.09 6.01 4.59
CA LEU A 63 7.01 6.59 5.93
C LEU A 63 7.28 8.10 5.98
N PHE A 64 8.12 8.62 5.08
CA PHE A 64 8.62 10.01 5.18
C PHE A 64 8.24 10.92 4.01
N ARG A 65 7.84 10.40 2.85
CA ARG A 65 7.71 11.22 1.63
C ARG A 65 6.30 11.41 1.10
N HIS A 66 5.32 10.62 1.54
CA HIS A 66 3.97 10.64 0.95
C HIS A 66 2.89 10.68 2.03
N ALA A 67 2.51 11.92 2.42
CA ALA A 67 1.48 12.15 3.44
C ALA A 67 0.04 12.07 2.88
N ASP A 68 -0.16 12.30 1.59
CA ASP A 68 -1.48 12.33 0.93
C ASP A 68 -1.82 11.03 0.20
N LEU A 69 -1.73 9.90 0.91
CA LEU A 69 -2.17 8.60 0.40
C LEU A 69 -3.62 8.31 0.84
N PRO A 70 -4.43 7.63 0.02
CA PRO A 70 -5.82 7.32 0.35
C PRO A 70 -5.97 6.24 1.44
N PHE A 71 -4.85 5.70 1.91
CA PHE A 71 -4.76 4.67 2.97
C PHE A 71 -3.71 5.08 4.01
N LYS A 72 -3.84 4.54 5.22
CA LYS A 72 -2.88 4.82 6.29
C LYS A 72 -1.57 4.08 6.06
N VAL A 73 -0.44 4.68 6.41
CA VAL A 73 0.86 4.01 6.44
C VAL A 73 1.27 3.76 7.89
N LEU A 74 1.54 2.50 8.24
CA LEU A 74 1.90 2.06 9.58
C LEU A 74 3.22 1.29 9.55
N THR A 75 4.04 1.44 10.59
CA THR A 75 5.12 0.49 10.86
C THR A 75 4.54 -0.78 11.47
N ALA A 76 5.29 -1.88 11.42
CA ALA A 76 4.89 -3.14 12.04
C ALA A 76 4.64 -2.95 13.54
N GLU A 77 5.53 -2.22 14.23
CA GLU A 77 5.38 -1.90 15.66
C GLU A 77 4.07 -1.17 15.96
N LYS A 78 3.70 -0.17 15.14
CA LYS A 78 2.44 0.56 15.30
C LYS A 78 1.24 -0.31 15.02
N CYS A 79 1.32 -1.18 14.01
CA CYS A 79 0.26 -2.12 13.68
C CYS A 79 -0.02 -3.09 14.84
N LEU A 80 1.03 -3.63 15.48
CA LEU A 80 0.90 -4.54 16.62
C LEU A 80 0.22 -3.91 17.85
N LYS A 81 0.27 -2.58 17.99
CA LYS A 81 -0.38 -1.85 19.09
C LYS A 81 -1.87 -1.61 18.84
N LEU A 82 -2.37 -1.90 17.64
CA LEU A 82 -3.76 -1.69 17.22
C LEU A 82 -4.59 -2.99 17.23
N ILE A 83 -3.95 -4.13 17.49
CA ILE A 83 -4.54 -5.46 17.68
C ILE A 83 -4.50 -5.86 19.15
#